data_AF-A0A8S9ADT8-F1
#
_entry.id   AF-A0A8S9ADT8-F1
#
_cell.length_a   1.000
_cell.length_b   1.000
_cell.length_c   1.000
_cell.angle_alpha   90.00
_cell.angle_beta   90.00
_cell.angle_gamma   90.00
#
_symmetry.space_group_name_H-M   'P 1'
#
loop_
_entity.id
_entity.type
_entity.pdbx_description
1 polymer ?
#
loop_
_entity_poly.entity_id
_entity_poly.type
_entity_poly.pdbx_seq_one_letter_code
_entity_poly.pdbx_strand_id
1 'polypeptide(L)'
;MHSSASNSFWQAVKKGMDEACTQVQAQCRMIFTQTEGAVPEQVSNLQAAMAGKPDAIITTIVDDKAIEPVIKDARSKGITVLAANADHSQGAKGSVRQSFIGQGFDAAGYTLGQKLAEKFPKTGPINVLVGVSAPGQNWSEQRGAGIIRFLADYKAANSGRTVAWKRIDSGTDLAVTAERVGAYLNANPDTTAYFDTGLWHAGVAKVLKDRGVPPGKILLAGFDIVPDVLSSMKAGYIQVILARRKAGGLVWFDFKTLCAGPRSQNDYLEIATRFHTLLLSDVPCMPVGMASAARRFTWLVDVLYDRRVKLILSAAVPPEQLYTAGPLVHEFPRTVSRLHEMQSRAFLALARRSVDTGLT
;
A
#
# COMPACT_ATOMS: atom_id res chain seq x y z
N MET A 1 16.14 -5.45 7.29
CA MET A 1 14.69 -5.66 7.05
C MET A 1 14.40 -7.15 7.03
N HIS A 2 13.15 -7.57 7.25
CA HIS A 2 12.75 -8.99 7.22
C HIS A 2 12.64 -9.61 5.81
N SER A 3 13.26 -9.01 4.80
CA SER A 3 13.06 -9.39 3.40
C SER A 3 14.34 -9.54 2.63
N SER A 4 14.24 -10.34 1.57
CA SER A 4 15.30 -10.52 0.59
C SER A 4 15.37 -9.38 -0.43
N ALA A 5 16.53 -9.28 -1.09
CA ALA A 5 16.73 -8.34 -2.19
C ALA A 5 15.95 -8.71 -3.47
N SER A 6 15.44 -9.94 -3.60
CA SER A 6 14.62 -10.32 -4.76
C SER A 6 13.19 -9.76 -4.70
N ASN A 7 12.74 -9.27 -3.54
CA ASN A 7 11.40 -8.72 -3.39
C ASN A 7 11.30 -7.31 -3.97
N SER A 8 10.45 -7.17 -5.00
CA SER A 8 10.27 -5.91 -5.73
C SER A 8 9.67 -4.77 -4.90
N PHE A 9 8.84 -5.07 -3.89
CA PHE A 9 8.36 -4.08 -2.94
C PHE A 9 9.54 -3.46 -2.17
N TRP A 10 10.42 -4.32 -1.66
CA TRP A 10 11.58 -3.89 -0.87
C TRP A 10 12.66 -3.20 -1.69
N GLN A 11 12.79 -3.53 -2.98
CA GLN A 11 13.62 -2.75 -3.91
C GLN A 11 13.12 -1.32 -4.08
N ALA A 12 11.80 -1.12 -4.18
CA ALA A 12 11.23 0.22 -4.23
C ALA A 12 11.46 1.00 -2.91
N VAL A 13 11.31 0.32 -1.76
CA VAL A 13 11.62 0.92 -0.45
C VAL A 13 13.10 1.29 -0.34
N LYS A 14 14.01 0.43 -0.80
CA LYS A 14 15.45 0.71 -0.82
C LYS A 14 15.77 1.94 -1.65
N LYS A 15 15.22 2.03 -2.86
CA LYS A 15 15.41 3.20 -3.72
C LYS A 15 14.99 4.49 -3.02
N GLY A 16 13.81 4.50 -2.39
CA GLY A 16 13.34 5.65 -1.62
C GLY A 16 14.24 6.00 -0.43
N MET A 17 14.78 4.99 0.26
CA MET A 17 15.77 5.20 1.31
C MET A 17 17.07 5.82 0.76
N ASP A 18 17.64 5.26 -0.32
CA ASP A 18 18.89 5.77 -0.92
C ASP A 18 18.75 7.24 -1.36
N GLU A 19 17.61 7.59 -1.98
CA GLU A 19 17.28 8.96 -2.37
C GLU A 19 17.16 9.89 -1.14
N ALA A 20 16.44 9.47 -0.10
CA ALA A 20 16.26 10.26 1.12
C ALA A 20 17.59 10.48 1.86
N CYS A 21 18.41 9.43 1.96
CA CYS A 21 19.70 9.50 2.62
C CYS A 21 20.67 10.44 1.89
N THR A 22 20.62 10.48 0.56
CA THR A 22 21.36 11.47 -0.23
C THR A 22 20.93 12.90 0.09
N GLN A 23 19.62 13.14 0.21
CA GLN A 23 19.08 14.49 0.50
C GLN A 23 19.44 14.99 1.90
N VAL A 24 19.47 14.10 2.90
CA VAL A 24 19.82 14.44 4.29
C VAL A 24 21.31 14.24 4.59
N GLN A 25 22.12 13.92 3.57
CA GLN A 25 23.55 13.65 3.69
C GLN A 25 23.89 12.57 4.74
N ALA A 26 23.02 11.56 4.89
CA ALA A 26 23.23 10.43 5.78
C ALA A 26 23.89 9.26 5.04
N GLN A 27 24.77 8.54 5.74
CA GLN A 27 25.32 7.29 5.26
C GLN A 27 24.39 6.14 5.61
N CYS A 28 23.57 5.72 4.66
CA CYS A 28 22.60 4.66 4.87
C CYS A 28 23.02 3.34 4.22
N ARG A 29 22.72 2.24 4.91
CA ARG A 29 22.88 0.89 4.41
C ARG A 29 21.62 0.08 4.73
N MET A 30 20.93 -0.37 3.69
CA MET A 30 19.87 -1.36 3.85
C MET A 30 20.48 -2.75 3.89
N ILE A 31 20.18 -3.51 4.94
CA ILE A 31 20.58 -4.91 5.08
C ILE A 31 19.35 -5.78 4.83
N PHE A 32 19.43 -6.60 3.78
CA PHE A 32 18.45 -7.61 3.44
C PHE A 32 18.80 -8.94 4.10
N THR A 33 17.79 -9.78 4.29
CA THR A 33 18.02 -11.21 4.52
C THR A 33 18.33 -11.90 3.19
N GLN A 34 18.92 -13.09 3.22
CA GLN A 34 19.06 -13.92 2.03
C GLN A 34 17.71 -14.54 1.66
N THR A 35 17.00 -15.03 2.68
CA THR A 35 15.68 -15.64 2.51
C THR A 35 14.59 -14.70 2.98
N GLU A 36 13.54 -14.57 2.17
CA GLU A 36 12.34 -13.80 2.50
C GLU A 36 11.76 -14.24 3.86
N GLY A 37 11.51 -13.29 4.74
CA GLY A 37 10.93 -13.56 6.06
C GLY A 37 11.85 -14.25 7.08
N ALA A 38 13.15 -14.37 6.84
CA ALA A 38 14.08 -15.05 7.76
C ALA A 38 14.34 -14.25 9.06
N VAL A 39 13.51 -14.46 10.08
CA VAL A 39 13.58 -13.75 11.38
C VAL A 39 14.94 -13.93 12.09
N PRO A 40 15.52 -15.15 12.20
CA PRO A 40 16.82 -15.31 12.85
C PRO A 40 17.94 -14.54 12.15
N GLU A 41 17.91 -14.49 10.81
CA GLU A 41 18.88 -13.72 10.03
C GLU A 41 18.66 -12.22 10.22
N GLN A 42 17.41 -11.75 10.30
CA GLN A 42 17.12 -10.36 10.62
C GLN A 42 17.68 -9.96 12.00
N VAL A 43 17.56 -10.82 13.01
CA VAL A 43 18.12 -10.60 14.35
C VAL A 43 19.64 -10.47 14.27
N SER A 44 20.32 -11.43 13.64
CA SER A 44 21.78 -11.39 13.45
C SER A 44 22.23 -10.13 12.70
N ASN A 45 21.50 -9.74 11.66
CA ASN A 45 21.77 -8.54 10.89
C ASN A 45 21.64 -7.26 11.73
N LEU A 46 20.63 -7.17 12.60
CA LEU A 46 20.45 -6.03 13.50
C LEU A 46 21.59 -5.96 14.53
N GLN A 47 21.94 -7.10 15.14
CA GLN A 47 23.04 -7.18 16.10
C GLN A 47 24.38 -6.78 15.47
N ALA A 48 24.66 -7.26 14.26
CA ALA A 48 25.86 -6.89 13.51
C ALA A 48 25.87 -5.39 13.15
N ALA A 49 24.72 -4.83 12.73
CA ALA A 49 24.62 -3.40 12.41
C ALA A 49 24.92 -2.53 13.64
N MET A 50 24.46 -2.93 14.83
CA MET A 50 24.72 -2.21 16.08
C MET A 50 26.22 -2.16 16.46
N ALA A 51 27.02 -3.15 16.04
CA ALA A 51 28.46 -3.15 16.29
C ALA A 51 29.16 -1.96 15.59
N GLY A 52 28.59 -1.47 14.49
CA GLY A 52 29.04 -0.27 13.80
C GLY A 52 28.66 1.06 14.49
N LYS A 53 27.97 1.00 15.64
CA LYS A 53 27.49 2.16 16.42
C LYS A 53 26.77 3.22 15.56
N PRO A 54 25.73 2.83 14.81
CA PRO A 54 24.99 3.78 13.99
C PRO A 54 24.22 4.79 14.85
N ASP A 55 24.01 6.00 14.33
CA ASP A 55 23.15 7.00 14.99
C ASP A 55 21.70 6.54 15.08
N ALA A 56 21.24 5.81 14.05
CA ALA A 56 19.89 5.28 13.98
C ALA A 56 19.81 3.92 13.27
N ILE A 57 18.83 3.12 13.69
CA ILE A 57 18.40 1.87 13.08
C ILE A 57 16.93 2.00 12.69
N ILE A 58 16.61 1.71 11.43
CA ILE A 58 15.24 1.53 10.97
C ILE A 58 15.04 0.05 10.72
N THR A 59 14.05 -0.56 11.40
CA THR A 59 13.79 -2.00 11.31
C THR A 59 12.31 -2.31 11.14
N THR A 60 12.00 -3.58 10.88
CA THR A 60 10.64 -4.11 10.86
C THR A 60 10.45 -5.01 12.06
N ILE A 61 9.32 -4.89 12.78
CA ILE A 61 9.00 -5.77 13.90
C ILE A 61 7.99 -6.81 13.39
N VAL A 62 8.52 -7.92 12.88
CA VAL A 62 7.69 -9.01 12.34
C VAL A 62 7.46 -10.14 13.35
N ASP A 63 8.30 -10.23 14.36
CA ASP A 63 8.17 -11.13 15.50
C ASP A 63 8.49 -10.33 16.77
N ASP A 64 7.49 -10.19 17.63
CA ASP A 64 7.58 -9.40 18.86
C ASP A 64 8.70 -9.92 19.77
N LYS A 65 8.81 -11.25 19.93
CA LYS A 65 9.72 -11.88 20.88
C LYS A 65 11.16 -11.87 20.38
N ALA A 66 11.37 -12.00 19.08
CA ALA A 66 12.69 -12.02 18.48
C ALA A 66 13.28 -10.61 18.34
N ILE A 67 12.47 -9.63 17.93
CA ILE A 67 12.97 -8.30 17.55
C ILE A 67 13.00 -7.34 18.74
N GLU A 68 12.02 -7.36 19.64
CA GLU A 68 11.95 -6.39 20.74
C GLU A 68 13.16 -6.42 21.69
N PRO A 69 13.74 -7.58 22.06
CA PRO A 69 14.96 -7.60 22.86
C PRO A 69 16.14 -6.87 22.20
N VAL A 70 16.27 -7.00 20.87
CA VAL A 70 17.31 -6.33 20.09
C VAL A 70 17.07 -4.82 20.04
N ILE A 71 15.81 -4.40 19.91
CA ILE A 71 15.43 -2.97 19.99
C ILE A 71 15.77 -2.40 21.36
N LYS A 72 15.48 -3.12 22.45
CA LYS A 72 15.83 -2.69 23.82
C LYS A 72 17.34 -2.53 24.00
N ASP A 73 18.14 -3.45 23.48
CA ASP A 73 19.61 -3.36 23.52
C ASP A 73 20.15 -2.19 22.67
N ALA A 74 19.58 -1.93 21.49
CA ALA A 74 19.95 -0.76 20.69
C ALA A 74 19.63 0.55 21.43
N ARG A 75 18.45 0.64 22.04
CA ARG A 75 18.02 1.81 22.82
C ARG A 75 18.89 2.06 24.04
N SER A 76 19.30 1.00 24.76
CA SER A 76 20.17 1.14 25.94
C SER A 76 21.57 1.66 25.57
N LYS A 77 22.01 1.43 24.33
CA LYS A 77 23.27 1.95 23.76
C LYS A 77 23.15 3.35 23.16
N GLY A 78 22.00 4.01 23.33
CA GLY A 78 21.76 5.37 22.82
C GLY A 78 21.43 5.44 21.33
N ILE A 79 21.25 4.29 20.66
CA ILE A 79 20.91 4.24 19.23
C ILE A 79 19.44 4.63 19.05
N THR A 80 19.14 5.48 18.06
CA THR A 80 17.77 5.79 17.69
C THR A 80 17.14 4.62 16.92
N VAL A 81 15.96 4.13 17.33
CA VAL A 81 15.30 2.98 16.67
C VAL A 81 13.91 3.34 16.18
N LEU A 82 13.69 3.28 14.87
CA LEU A 82 12.36 3.44 14.26
C LEU A 82 11.87 2.09 13.74
N ALA A 83 10.59 1.79 13.91
CA ALA A 83 9.96 0.75 13.10
C ALA A 83 9.42 1.35 11.80
N ALA A 84 9.54 0.59 10.72
CA ALA A 84 8.92 0.92 9.44
C ALA A 84 8.27 -0.32 8.83
N ASN A 85 7.22 -0.09 8.05
CA ASN A 85 6.41 -1.11 7.38
C ASN A 85 5.65 -2.03 8.34
N ALA A 86 6.34 -2.83 9.15
CA ALA A 86 5.76 -3.74 10.13
C ALA A 86 6.14 -3.36 11.56
N ASP A 87 5.16 -3.50 12.44
CA ASP A 87 5.25 -3.03 13.82
C ASP A 87 4.92 -4.14 14.83
N HIS A 88 5.29 -3.88 16.08
CA HIS A 88 4.95 -4.76 17.20
C HIS A 88 3.43 -4.98 17.25
N SER A 89 2.98 -6.20 17.55
CA SER A 89 1.54 -6.54 17.48
C SER A 89 0.66 -5.65 18.37
N GLN A 90 1.20 -5.23 19.52
CA GLN A 90 0.60 -4.29 20.47
C GLN A 90 0.89 -2.80 20.18
N GLY A 91 1.41 -2.47 19.00
CA GLY A 91 1.72 -1.09 18.60
C GLY A 91 2.69 -0.41 19.56
N ALA A 92 2.46 0.87 19.87
CA ALA A 92 3.36 1.67 20.72
C ALA A 92 3.53 1.08 22.13
N LYS A 93 2.51 0.38 22.65
CA LYS A 93 2.55 -0.21 24.00
C LYS A 93 3.49 -1.40 24.11
N GLY A 94 3.77 -2.10 23.01
CA GLY A 94 4.55 -3.33 23.02
C GLY A 94 6.05 -3.15 22.74
N SER A 95 6.48 -1.99 22.25
CA SER A 95 7.87 -1.80 21.85
C SER A 95 8.44 -0.45 22.23
N VAL A 96 9.72 -0.45 22.65
CA VAL A 96 10.46 0.74 23.08
C VAL A 96 11.07 1.57 21.94
N ARG A 97 10.79 1.24 20.67
CA ARG A 97 11.17 2.08 19.52
C ARG A 97 10.62 3.52 19.66
N GLN A 98 11.28 4.49 19.04
CA GLN A 98 10.89 5.90 19.10
C GLN A 98 9.60 6.18 18.32
N SER A 99 9.45 5.60 17.13
CA SER A 99 8.28 5.81 16.29
C SER A 99 8.05 4.65 15.33
N PHE A 100 6.86 4.64 14.73
CA PHE A 100 6.48 3.70 13.67
C PHE A 100 6.00 4.44 12.43
N ILE A 101 6.51 4.04 11.26
CA ILE A 101 6.09 4.51 9.95
C ILE A 101 5.49 3.33 9.16
N GLY A 102 4.16 3.25 9.12
CA GLY A 102 3.48 2.24 8.34
C GLY A 102 1.97 2.36 8.42
N GLN A 103 1.27 1.22 8.36
CA GLN A 103 -0.19 1.14 8.39
C GLN A 103 -0.66 0.17 9.47
N GLY A 104 -1.92 0.32 9.90
CA GLY A 104 -2.58 -0.67 10.75
C GLY A 104 -3.00 -1.87 9.91
N PHE A 105 -2.47 -3.05 10.22
CA PHE A 105 -2.65 -4.25 9.38
C PHE A 105 -4.03 -4.90 9.49
N ASP A 106 -4.58 -4.99 10.71
CA ASP A 106 -5.94 -5.50 10.90
C ASP A 106 -6.98 -4.62 10.17
N ALA A 107 -6.92 -3.30 10.37
CA ALA A 107 -7.81 -2.37 9.67
C ALA A 107 -7.65 -2.44 8.14
N ALA A 108 -6.42 -2.62 7.65
CA ALA A 108 -6.16 -2.79 6.22
C ALA A 108 -6.79 -4.09 5.69
N GLY A 109 -6.62 -5.21 6.40
CA GLY A 109 -7.26 -6.49 6.05
C GLY A 109 -8.78 -6.41 6.01
N TYR A 110 -9.38 -5.79 7.04
CA TYR A 110 -10.82 -5.57 7.11
C TYR A 110 -11.33 -4.76 5.92
N THR A 111 -10.64 -3.65 5.59
CA THR A 111 -11.02 -2.80 4.45
C THR A 111 -10.89 -3.53 3.12
N LEU A 112 -9.86 -4.38 2.95
CA LEU A 112 -9.71 -5.20 1.74
C LEU A 112 -10.90 -6.14 1.55
N GLY A 113 -11.30 -6.81 2.64
CA GLY A 113 -12.49 -7.64 2.70
C GLY A 113 -13.74 -6.90 2.25
N GLN A 114 -14.02 -5.74 2.87
CA GLN A 114 -15.16 -4.89 2.50
C GLN A 114 -15.18 -4.56 1.00
N LYS A 115 -14.03 -4.19 0.44
CA LYS A 115 -13.92 -3.74 -0.94
C LYS A 115 -14.13 -4.86 -1.94
N LEU A 116 -13.59 -6.06 -1.67
CA LEU A 116 -13.84 -7.20 -2.56
C LEU A 116 -15.29 -7.69 -2.47
N ALA A 117 -15.90 -7.64 -1.28
CA ALA A 117 -17.27 -8.11 -1.08
C ALA A 117 -18.32 -7.30 -1.85
N GLU A 118 -18.03 -6.06 -2.26
CA GLU A 118 -18.87 -5.30 -3.20
C GLU A 118 -19.10 -6.05 -4.52
N LYS A 119 -18.17 -6.96 -4.87
CA LYS A 119 -18.18 -7.79 -6.09
C LYS A 119 -18.66 -9.22 -5.86
N PHE A 120 -18.98 -9.61 -4.62
CA PHE A 120 -19.53 -10.94 -4.37
C PHE A 120 -20.85 -11.14 -5.11
N PRO A 121 -21.14 -12.37 -5.59
CA PRO A 121 -22.41 -12.66 -6.24
C PRO A 121 -23.55 -12.34 -5.27
N LYS A 122 -24.66 -11.81 -5.81
CA LYS A 122 -25.81 -11.38 -5.02
C LYS A 122 -26.61 -12.54 -4.44
N THR A 123 -26.52 -13.71 -5.07
CA THR A 123 -27.21 -14.95 -4.69
C THR A 123 -26.20 -16.10 -4.59
N GLY A 124 -26.63 -17.21 -4.00
CA GLY A 124 -25.80 -18.41 -3.83
C GLY A 124 -24.79 -18.33 -2.69
N PRO A 125 -24.04 -19.44 -2.46
CA PRO A 125 -23.02 -19.51 -1.41
C PRO A 125 -21.81 -18.62 -1.72
N ILE A 126 -21.12 -18.19 -0.66
CA ILE A 126 -19.85 -17.46 -0.71
C ILE A 126 -18.79 -18.31 -0.02
N ASN A 127 -17.85 -18.83 -0.79
CA ASN A 127 -16.73 -19.64 -0.30
C ASN A 127 -15.43 -18.87 -0.49
N VAL A 128 -14.75 -18.54 0.61
CA VAL A 128 -13.56 -17.69 0.58
C VAL A 128 -12.32 -18.45 1.05
N LEU A 129 -11.21 -18.29 0.35
CA LEU A 129 -9.89 -18.69 0.82
C LEU A 129 -9.11 -17.45 1.27
N VAL A 130 -8.52 -17.51 2.46
CA VAL A 130 -7.67 -16.45 3.03
C VAL A 130 -6.25 -16.98 3.16
N GLY A 131 -5.34 -16.49 2.32
CA GLY A 131 -3.92 -16.80 2.34
C GLY A 131 -3.14 -15.92 3.30
N VAL A 132 -2.57 -16.54 4.33
CA VAL A 132 -1.57 -15.94 5.22
C VAL A 132 -0.19 -16.27 4.68
N SER A 133 0.47 -15.26 4.13
CA SER A 133 1.69 -15.40 3.34
C SER A 133 2.91 -15.71 4.22
N ALA A 134 3.00 -15.12 5.42
CA ALA A 134 4.07 -15.38 6.38
C ALA A 134 3.49 -15.78 7.75
N PRO A 135 3.12 -17.06 7.92
CA PRO A 135 2.54 -17.55 9.16
C PRO A 135 3.42 -17.24 10.38
N GLY A 136 2.80 -16.79 11.46
CA GLY A 136 3.49 -16.38 12.68
C GLY A 136 4.09 -14.97 12.63
N GLN A 137 4.19 -14.33 11.47
CA GLN A 137 4.66 -12.94 11.40
C GLN A 137 3.52 -11.95 11.59
N ASN A 138 3.76 -10.97 12.47
CA ASN A 138 2.79 -9.97 12.91
C ASN A 138 1.97 -9.35 11.77
N TRP A 139 2.63 -8.97 10.67
CA TRP A 139 1.98 -8.24 9.58
C TRP A 139 1.00 -9.12 8.79
N SER A 140 1.37 -10.38 8.56
CA SER A 140 0.60 -11.31 7.76
C SER A 140 -0.58 -11.82 8.58
N GLU A 141 -0.33 -12.18 9.85
CA GLU A 141 -1.38 -12.62 10.78
C GLU A 141 -2.40 -11.51 11.03
N GLN A 142 -1.97 -10.27 11.26
CA GLN A 142 -2.92 -9.17 11.48
C GLN A 142 -3.72 -8.82 10.22
N ARG A 143 -3.11 -8.79 9.03
CA ARG A 143 -3.86 -8.60 7.77
C ARG A 143 -4.89 -9.72 7.57
N GLY A 144 -4.50 -10.97 7.79
CA GLY A 144 -5.37 -12.15 7.69
C GLY A 144 -6.52 -12.10 8.70
N ALA A 145 -6.22 -11.76 9.96
CA ALA A 145 -7.21 -11.59 11.01
C ALA A 145 -8.24 -10.49 10.65
N GLY A 146 -7.78 -9.36 10.11
CA GLY A 146 -8.67 -8.29 9.63
C GLY A 146 -9.62 -8.77 8.53
N ILE A 147 -9.14 -9.54 7.57
CA ILE A 147 -9.97 -10.15 6.50
C ILE A 147 -11.00 -11.11 7.12
N ILE A 148 -10.57 -12.01 8.01
CA ILE A 148 -11.45 -12.99 8.67
C ILE A 148 -12.51 -12.30 9.52
N ARG A 149 -12.13 -11.25 10.26
CA ARG A 149 -13.04 -10.41 11.05
C ARG A 149 -14.11 -9.80 10.15
N PHE A 150 -13.72 -9.25 9.00
CA PHE A 150 -14.68 -8.77 8.01
C PHE A 150 -15.62 -9.88 7.52
N LEU A 151 -15.11 -11.08 7.21
CA LEU A 151 -15.95 -12.18 6.72
C LEU A 151 -16.96 -12.66 7.77
N ALA A 152 -16.57 -12.64 9.06
CA ALA A 152 -17.48 -12.91 10.17
C ALA A 152 -18.60 -11.86 10.26
N ASP A 153 -18.25 -10.57 10.21
CA ASP A 153 -19.23 -9.47 10.23
C ASP A 153 -20.14 -9.52 9.00
N TYR A 154 -19.59 -9.81 7.81
CA TYR A 154 -20.35 -9.99 6.58
C TYR A 154 -21.33 -11.16 6.68
N LYS A 155 -20.92 -12.30 7.24
CA LYS A 155 -21.80 -13.45 7.48
C LYS A 155 -22.94 -13.11 8.43
N ALA A 156 -22.65 -12.42 9.54
CA ALA A 156 -23.66 -11.99 10.50
C ALA A 156 -24.69 -11.04 9.87
N ALA A 157 -24.23 -10.10 9.03
CA ALA A 157 -25.10 -9.18 8.30
C ALA A 157 -25.89 -9.83 7.14
N ASN A 158 -25.55 -11.05 6.74
CA ASN A 158 -26.18 -11.78 5.63
C ASN A 158 -26.64 -13.18 6.10
N SER A 159 -27.35 -13.25 7.24
CA SER A 159 -27.74 -14.51 7.90
C SER A 159 -28.54 -15.49 7.02
N GLY A 160 -29.22 -15.00 5.98
CA GLY A 160 -29.90 -15.83 4.96
C GLY A 160 -28.98 -16.44 3.90
N ARG A 161 -27.67 -16.23 3.98
CA ARG A 161 -26.68 -16.73 3.01
C ARG A 161 -25.69 -17.70 3.64
N THR A 162 -25.30 -18.72 2.88
CA THR A 162 -24.15 -19.54 3.21
C THR A 162 -22.87 -18.78 2.93
N VAL A 163 -22.16 -18.37 4.00
CA VAL A 163 -20.83 -17.77 3.92
C VAL A 163 -19.86 -18.66 4.70
N ALA A 164 -18.83 -19.14 4.02
CA ALA A 164 -17.78 -19.98 4.57
C ALA A 164 -16.41 -19.48 4.14
N TRP A 165 -15.41 -19.67 5.00
CA TRP A 165 -14.03 -19.36 4.66
C TRP A 165 -13.06 -20.38 5.24
N LYS A 166 -11.89 -20.52 4.60
CA LYS A 166 -10.75 -21.28 5.10
C LYS A 166 -9.50 -20.41 5.09
N ARG A 167 -8.64 -20.60 6.09
CA ARG A 167 -7.28 -20.02 6.15
C ARG A 167 -6.30 -21.03 5.54
N ILE A 168 -5.33 -20.54 4.77
CA ILE A 168 -4.20 -21.34 4.27
C ILE A 168 -2.90 -20.58 4.49
N ASP A 169 -1.83 -21.30 4.80
CA ASP A 169 -0.47 -20.77 4.81
C ASP A 169 0.06 -20.74 3.37
N SER A 170 -0.09 -19.60 2.70
CA SER A 170 0.16 -19.47 1.26
C SER A 170 1.64 -19.38 0.90
N GLY A 171 2.45 -18.74 1.75
CA GLY A 171 3.88 -18.55 1.54
C GLY A 171 4.25 -17.18 0.96
N THR A 172 5.55 -16.91 0.93
CA THR A 172 6.14 -15.64 0.45
C THR A 172 6.94 -15.80 -0.83
N ASP A 173 6.67 -16.86 -1.59
CA ASP A 173 7.19 -17.08 -2.94
C ASP A 173 6.03 -17.24 -3.92
N LEU A 174 6.18 -16.68 -5.12
CA LEU A 174 5.11 -16.66 -6.13
C LEU A 174 4.78 -18.07 -6.61
N ALA A 175 5.78 -18.93 -6.83
CA ALA A 175 5.58 -20.30 -7.31
C ALA A 175 4.99 -21.17 -6.21
N VAL A 176 5.49 -21.06 -4.97
CA VAL A 176 4.93 -21.79 -3.81
C VAL A 176 3.47 -21.39 -3.57
N THR A 177 3.17 -20.09 -3.62
CA THR A 177 1.79 -19.60 -3.44
C THR A 177 0.89 -20.11 -4.57
N ALA A 178 1.36 -20.02 -5.81
CA ALA A 178 0.67 -20.55 -6.99
C ALA A 178 0.37 -22.04 -6.87
N GLU A 179 1.32 -22.84 -6.40
CA GLU A 179 1.16 -24.28 -6.19
C GLU A 179 0.11 -24.57 -5.11
N ARG A 180 0.30 -24.04 -3.89
CA ARG A 180 -0.55 -24.33 -2.73
C ARG A 180 -1.99 -23.85 -2.94
N VAL A 181 -2.14 -22.60 -3.37
CA VAL A 181 -3.46 -22.02 -3.61
C VAL A 181 -4.08 -22.65 -4.85
N GLY A 182 -3.30 -22.89 -5.90
CA GLY A 182 -3.78 -23.58 -7.10
C GLY A 182 -4.29 -24.99 -6.81
N ALA A 183 -3.63 -25.75 -5.94
CA ALA A 183 -4.10 -27.07 -5.51
C ALA A 183 -5.43 -26.98 -4.75
N TYR A 184 -5.56 -26.01 -3.84
CA TYR A 184 -6.82 -25.75 -3.15
C TYR A 184 -7.94 -25.41 -4.13
N LEU A 185 -7.71 -24.48 -5.07
CA LEU A 185 -8.73 -24.04 -6.02
C LEU A 185 -9.19 -25.17 -6.94
N ASN A 186 -8.30 -26.10 -7.29
CA ASN A 186 -8.68 -27.31 -8.03
C ASN A 186 -9.59 -28.24 -7.22
N ALA A 187 -9.30 -28.42 -5.93
CA ALA A 187 -10.11 -29.26 -5.05
C ALA A 187 -11.43 -28.58 -4.63
N ASN A 188 -11.54 -27.26 -4.78
CA ASN A 188 -12.70 -26.46 -4.35
C ASN A 188 -13.13 -25.52 -5.50
N PRO A 189 -13.68 -26.06 -6.61
CA PRO A 189 -14.01 -25.30 -7.82
C PRO A 189 -15.16 -24.28 -7.62
N ASP A 190 -15.87 -24.36 -6.50
CA ASP A 190 -16.91 -23.43 -6.05
C ASP A 190 -16.35 -22.26 -5.22
N THR A 191 -15.03 -22.10 -5.13
CA THR A 191 -14.39 -20.96 -4.48
C THR A 191 -14.82 -19.65 -5.15
N THR A 192 -15.37 -18.74 -4.35
CA THR A 192 -15.82 -17.41 -4.80
C THR A 192 -14.66 -16.41 -4.86
N ALA A 193 -13.80 -16.42 -3.85
CA ALA A 193 -12.74 -15.44 -3.72
C ALA A 193 -11.50 -15.99 -3.01
N TYR A 194 -10.34 -15.47 -3.40
CA TYR A 194 -9.07 -15.62 -2.70
C TYR A 194 -8.55 -14.25 -2.26
N PHE A 195 -8.26 -14.12 -0.97
CA PHE A 195 -7.52 -13.01 -0.41
C PHE A 195 -6.09 -13.43 -0.10
N ASP A 196 -5.11 -12.60 -0.41
CA ASP A 196 -3.72 -12.77 0.01
C ASP A 196 -3.28 -11.62 0.91
N THR A 197 -2.50 -11.92 1.95
CA THR A 197 -2.00 -10.88 2.87
C THR A 197 -0.86 -10.03 2.28
N GLY A 198 -0.37 -10.34 1.09
CA GLY A 198 0.64 -9.58 0.36
C GLY A 198 0.40 -9.58 -1.16
N LEU A 199 1.50 -9.57 -1.91
CA LEU A 199 1.52 -9.49 -3.38
C LEU A 199 1.34 -10.84 -4.09
N TRP A 200 1.41 -11.95 -3.36
CA TRP A 200 1.58 -13.29 -3.98
C TRP A 200 0.33 -13.85 -4.65
N HIS A 201 -0.82 -13.20 -4.48
CA HIS A 201 -2.01 -13.42 -5.31
C HIS A 201 -1.74 -13.22 -6.81
N ALA A 202 -0.67 -12.50 -7.20
CA ALA A 202 -0.22 -12.44 -8.59
C ALA A 202 0.19 -13.82 -9.15
N GLY A 203 0.80 -14.68 -8.33
CA GLY A 203 1.13 -16.05 -8.73
C GLY A 203 -0.14 -16.87 -8.99
N VAL A 204 -1.17 -16.67 -8.17
CA VAL A 204 -2.49 -17.31 -8.33
C VAL A 204 -3.19 -16.80 -9.60
N ALA A 205 -3.12 -15.51 -9.91
CA ALA A 205 -3.67 -14.95 -11.15
C ALA A 205 -3.06 -15.61 -12.39
N LYS A 206 -1.74 -15.86 -12.40
CA LYS A 206 -1.06 -16.60 -13.45
C LYS A 206 -1.59 -18.03 -13.57
N VAL A 207 -1.73 -18.75 -12.46
CA VAL A 207 -2.30 -20.11 -12.44
C VAL A 207 -3.71 -20.17 -13.02
N LEU A 208 -4.57 -19.21 -12.65
CA LEU A 208 -5.93 -19.14 -13.20
C LEU A 208 -5.91 -18.95 -14.72
N LYS A 209 -5.06 -18.05 -15.20
CA LYS A 209 -4.88 -17.80 -16.63
C LYS A 209 -4.40 -19.05 -17.37
N ASP A 210 -3.35 -19.70 -16.88
CA ASP A 210 -2.73 -20.85 -17.52
C ASP A 210 -3.68 -22.07 -17.56
N ARG A 211 -4.64 -22.13 -16.62
CA ARG A 211 -5.71 -23.13 -16.57
C ARG A 211 -6.98 -22.76 -17.35
N GLY A 212 -6.99 -21.62 -18.04
CA GLY A 212 -8.16 -21.15 -18.80
C GLY A 212 -9.34 -20.71 -17.93
N VAL A 213 -9.14 -20.42 -16.65
CA VAL A 213 -10.19 -19.86 -15.78
C VAL A 213 -10.39 -18.39 -16.15
N PRO A 214 -11.61 -17.96 -16.54
CA PRO A 214 -11.80 -16.61 -17.03
C PRO A 214 -11.66 -15.56 -15.90
N PRO A 215 -11.20 -14.32 -16.23
CA PRO A 215 -11.13 -13.22 -15.29
C PRO A 215 -12.44 -13.00 -14.53
N GLY A 216 -12.35 -12.80 -13.22
CA GLY A 216 -13.52 -12.55 -12.36
C GLY A 216 -14.34 -13.79 -12.00
N LYS A 217 -14.02 -14.98 -12.53
CA LYS A 217 -14.65 -16.24 -12.09
C LYS A 217 -14.32 -16.57 -10.64
N ILE A 218 -13.05 -16.36 -10.26
CA ILE A 218 -12.59 -16.36 -8.87
C ILE A 218 -12.05 -14.95 -8.61
N LEU A 219 -12.58 -14.30 -7.58
CA LEU A 219 -12.19 -12.94 -7.24
C LEU A 219 -10.87 -12.96 -6.48
N LEU A 220 -9.86 -12.21 -6.93
CA LEU A 220 -8.57 -12.07 -6.28
C LEU A 220 -8.42 -10.66 -5.69
N ALA A 221 -7.99 -10.60 -4.44
CA ALA A 221 -7.58 -9.35 -3.79
C ALA A 221 -6.36 -9.58 -2.89
N GLY A 222 -5.51 -8.57 -2.80
CA GLY A 222 -4.36 -8.60 -1.91
C GLY A 222 -3.76 -7.23 -1.74
N PHE A 223 -2.47 -7.19 -1.46
CA PHE A 223 -1.74 -5.97 -1.17
C PHE A 223 -0.58 -5.77 -2.14
N ASP A 224 -0.04 -4.55 -2.10
CA ASP A 224 1.17 -4.10 -2.79
C ASP A 224 1.02 -4.00 -4.32
N ILE A 225 1.37 -2.81 -4.86
CA ILE A 225 1.31 -2.54 -6.29
C ILE A 225 2.69 -2.81 -6.88
N VAL A 226 2.87 -4.02 -7.42
CA VAL A 226 4.07 -4.42 -8.15
C VAL A 226 3.73 -4.74 -9.60
N PRO A 227 4.70 -4.81 -10.54
CA PRO A 227 4.44 -5.02 -11.96
C PRO A 227 3.54 -6.23 -12.27
N ASP A 228 3.74 -7.36 -11.59
CA ASP A 228 2.93 -8.57 -11.79
C ASP A 228 1.48 -8.40 -11.34
N VAL A 229 1.26 -7.71 -10.21
CA VAL A 229 -0.08 -7.36 -9.71
C VAL A 229 -0.76 -6.41 -10.69
N LEU A 230 -0.07 -5.35 -11.15
CA LEU A 230 -0.60 -4.40 -12.12
C LEU A 230 -1.00 -5.06 -13.44
N SER A 231 -0.17 -5.97 -13.94
CA SER A 231 -0.43 -6.70 -15.18
C SER A 231 -1.67 -7.59 -15.04
N SER A 232 -1.80 -8.27 -13.90
CA SER A 232 -2.95 -9.12 -13.58
C SER A 232 -4.23 -8.32 -13.32
N MET A 233 -4.12 -7.11 -12.77
CA MET A 233 -5.24 -6.17 -12.66
C MET A 233 -5.72 -5.70 -14.03
N LYS A 234 -4.81 -5.31 -14.93
CA LYS A 234 -5.15 -4.91 -16.31
C LYS A 234 -5.83 -6.05 -17.08
N ALA A 235 -5.38 -7.28 -16.86
CA ALA A 235 -6.01 -8.48 -17.42
C ALA A 235 -7.32 -8.88 -16.72
N GLY A 236 -7.76 -8.16 -15.69
CA GLY A 236 -9.02 -8.39 -15.00
C GLY A 236 -9.02 -9.54 -13.98
N TYR A 237 -7.88 -10.19 -13.73
CA TYR A 237 -7.76 -11.29 -12.76
C TYR A 237 -7.76 -10.81 -11.31
N ILE A 238 -7.21 -9.63 -11.03
CA ILE A 238 -7.18 -9.02 -9.69
C ILE A 238 -8.17 -7.86 -9.65
N GLN A 239 -9.14 -7.90 -8.73
CA GLN A 239 -10.28 -6.97 -8.74
C GLN A 239 -10.15 -5.78 -7.81
N VAL A 240 -9.35 -5.87 -6.73
CA VAL A 240 -9.25 -4.82 -5.71
C VAL A 240 -7.83 -4.72 -5.15
N ILE A 241 -7.38 -3.48 -5.01
CA ILE A 241 -6.29 -3.01 -4.14
C ILE A 241 -6.78 -1.74 -3.40
N LEU A 242 -6.28 -1.41 -2.22
CA LEU A 242 -6.88 -0.36 -1.38
C LEU A 242 -6.53 1.10 -1.74
N ALA A 243 -7.56 1.94 -1.75
CA ALA A 243 -7.62 3.42 -1.75
C ALA A 243 -8.64 3.89 -0.67
N ARG A 244 -8.57 5.12 -0.13
CA ARG A 244 -9.35 5.56 1.07
C ARG A 244 -10.87 5.42 0.89
N ARG A 245 -11.47 5.99 -0.18
CA ARG A 245 -12.86 5.71 -0.63
C ARG A 245 -13.04 6.04 -2.12
N LYS A 246 -14.09 5.48 -2.75
CA LYS A 246 -14.47 5.72 -4.15
C LYS A 246 -16.00 5.64 -4.28
N ALA A 247 -16.62 6.57 -5.02
CA ALA A 247 -18.05 6.58 -5.29
C ALA A 247 -18.31 7.16 -6.70
N GLY A 248 -18.89 6.39 -7.61
CA GLY A 248 -19.08 6.83 -9.00
C GLY A 248 -17.77 7.26 -9.66
N GLY A 249 -17.74 8.47 -10.24
CA GLY A 249 -16.53 9.10 -10.76
C GLY A 249 -15.78 9.96 -9.74
N LEU A 250 -16.07 9.82 -8.44
CA LEU A 250 -15.32 10.44 -7.34
C LEU A 250 -14.34 9.45 -6.70
N VAL A 251 -13.15 9.93 -6.34
CA VAL A 251 -12.17 9.17 -5.56
C VAL A 251 -11.58 10.02 -4.45
N TRP A 252 -11.33 9.40 -3.29
CA TRP A 252 -10.69 10.05 -2.15
C TRP A 252 -9.37 9.36 -1.82
N PHE A 253 -8.31 10.16 -1.72
CA PHE A 253 -7.01 9.78 -1.18
C PHE A 253 -6.56 10.76 -0.09
N ASP A 254 -5.63 10.33 0.76
CA ASP A 254 -4.86 11.26 1.58
C ASP A 254 -3.60 11.72 0.82
N PHE A 255 -3.04 12.86 1.24
CA PHE A 255 -1.85 13.46 0.65
C PHE A 255 -0.66 12.49 0.66
N LYS A 256 -0.49 11.73 1.75
CA LYS A 256 0.60 10.77 1.88
C LYS A 256 0.55 9.71 0.77
N THR A 257 -0.64 9.19 0.48
CA THR A 257 -0.88 8.16 -0.53
C THR A 257 -0.57 8.64 -1.94
N LEU A 258 -0.96 9.87 -2.28
CA LEU A 258 -0.73 10.39 -3.63
C LEU A 258 0.64 11.04 -3.81
N CYS A 259 1.15 11.74 -2.79
CA CYS A 259 2.30 12.63 -2.95
C CYS A 259 3.52 12.24 -2.10
N ALA A 260 3.41 11.39 -1.08
CA ALA A 260 4.58 10.95 -0.31
C ALA A 260 5.23 9.65 -0.82
N GLY A 261 4.54 8.88 -1.66
CA GLY A 261 5.06 7.65 -2.29
C GLY A 261 5.68 7.85 -3.69
N PRO A 262 6.20 6.77 -4.31
CA PRO A 262 6.85 6.82 -5.63
C PRO A 262 5.82 6.89 -6.76
N ARG A 263 5.10 8.02 -6.87
CA ARG A 263 4.15 8.28 -7.96
C ARG A 263 4.78 9.14 -9.05
N SER A 264 4.44 8.80 -10.28
CA SER A 264 4.78 9.54 -11.49
C SER A 264 3.60 10.38 -11.95
N GLN A 265 3.85 11.32 -12.87
CA GLN A 265 2.79 12.08 -13.54
C GLN A 265 1.79 11.18 -14.29
N ASN A 266 2.24 10.03 -14.82
CA ASN A 266 1.37 9.06 -15.50
C ASN A 266 0.33 8.42 -14.58
N ASP A 267 0.68 8.21 -13.30
CA ASP A 267 -0.28 7.73 -12.30
C ASP A 267 -1.42 8.75 -12.11
N TYR A 268 -1.11 10.05 -12.11
CA TYR A 268 -2.12 11.09 -11.98
C TYR A 268 -2.95 11.25 -13.24
N LEU A 269 -2.36 11.05 -14.43
CA LEU A 269 -3.11 11.03 -15.69
C LEU A 269 -4.14 9.91 -15.68
N GLU A 270 -3.77 8.71 -15.23
CA GLU A 270 -4.69 7.59 -15.12
C GLU A 270 -5.83 7.88 -14.11
N ILE A 271 -5.49 8.46 -12.95
CA ILE A 271 -6.49 8.91 -11.97
C ILE A 271 -7.44 9.94 -12.61
N ALA A 272 -6.90 10.93 -13.32
CA ALA A 272 -7.67 11.96 -13.99
C ALA A 272 -8.47 11.46 -15.19
N THR A 273 -8.13 10.30 -15.76
CA THR A 273 -8.89 9.58 -16.80
C THR A 273 -10.06 8.82 -16.19
N ARG A 274 -9.94 8.32 -14.97
CA ARG A 274 -10.97 7.49 -14.34
C ARG A 274 -11.97 8.28 -13.50
N PHE A 275 -11.57 9.42 -12.96
CA PHE A 275 -12.37 10.18 -11.99
C PHE A 275 -12.61 11.61 -12.47
N HIS A 276 -13.86 12.07 -12.38
CA HIS A 276 -14.22 13.47 -12.66
C HIS A 276 -14.02 14.38 -11.46
N THR A 277 -13.90 13.81 -10.25
CA THR A 277 -13.65 14.55 -9.01
C THR A 277 -12.70 13.77 -8.10
N LEU A 278 -11.73 14.47 -7.52
CA LEU A 278 -10.78 13.94 -6.56
C LEU A 278 -10.90 14.70 -5.23
N LEU A 279 -11.01 13.94 -4.14
CA LEU A 279 -10.87 14.44 -2.79
C LEU A 279 -9.46 14.12 -2.30
N LEU A 280 -8.75 15.12 -1.77
CA LEU A 280 -7.41 14.99 -1.21
C LEU A 280 -7.38 15.48 0.23
N SER A 281 -7.29 14.58 1.20
CA SER A 281 -7.21 15.00 2.61
C SER A 281 -5.76 15.19 3.07
N ASP A 282 -5.61 16.01 4.10
CA ASP A 282 -4.41 16.12 4.93
C ASP A 282 -3.18 16.64 4.18
N VAL A 283 -3.37 17.64 3.30
CA VAL A 283 -2.25 18.34 2.63
C VAL A 283 -1.49 19.15 3.69
N PRO A 284 -0.24 18.80 4.01
CA PRO A 284 0.51 19.48 5.05
C PRO A 284 1.09 20.80 4.51
N CYS A 285 1.52 21.68 5.41
CA CYS A 285 2.59 22.62 5.05
C CYS A 285 3.83 21.78 4.70
N MET A 286 4.38 21.98 3.50
CA MET A 286 5.51 21.24 2.98
C MET A 286 6.78 22.08 3.18
N PRO A 287 7.61 21.80 4.19
CA PRO A 287 8.92 22.42 4.33
C PRO A 287 9.87 21.92 3.23
N VAL A 288 11.07 22.52 3.15
CA VAL A 288 12.13 22.16 2.18
C VAL A 288 12.36 20.65 2.07
N GLY A 289 12.35 19.93 3.20
CA GLY A 289 12.53 18.47 3.25
C GLY A 289 11.42 17.64 2.60
N MET A 290 10.33 18.27 2.15
CA MET A 290 9.24 17.65 1.41
C MET A 290 9.27 18.00 -0.08
N ALA A 291 10.39 18.50 -0.63
CA ALA A 291 10.51 18.91 -2.03
C ALA A 291 10.00 17.87 -3.05
N SER A 292 10.29 16.57 -2.85
CA SER A 292 9.79 15.50 -3.73
C SER A 292 8.26 15.36 -3.65
N ALA A 293 7.67 15.53 -2.46
CA ALA A 293 6.24 15.50 -2.28
C ALA A 293 5.57 16.76 -2.83
N ALA A 294 6.20 17.93 -2.68
CA ALA A 294 5.78 19.18 -3.30
C ALA A 294 5.80 19.09 -4.83
N ARG A 295 6.84 18.48 -5.43
CA ARG A 295 6.90 18.24 -6.87
C ARG A 295 5.74 17.36 -7.35
N ARG A 296 5.48 16.27 -6.63
CA ARG A 296 4.38 15.35 -6.94
C ARG A 296 3.01 15.99 -6.74
N PHE A 297 2.86 16.84 -5.73
CA PHE A 297 1.66 17.65 -5.54
C PHE A 297 1.45 18.63 -6.69
N THR A 298 2.51 19.31 -7.15
CA THR A 298 2.46 20.14 -8.36
C THR A 298 2.04 19.31 -9.57
N TRP A 299 2.62 18.14 -9.82
CA TRP A 299 2.21 17.28 -10.94
C TRP A 299 0.75 16.83 -10.84
N LEU A 300 0.29 16.48 -9.64
CA LEU A 300 -1.11 16.13 -9.39
C LEU A 300 -2.01 17.31 -9.75
N VAL A 301 -1.78 18.49 -9.15
CA VAL A 301 -2.58 19.69 -9.39
C VAL A 301 -2.60 20.05 -10.88
N ASP A 302 -1.44 20.02 -11.54
CA ASP A 302 -1.29 20.32 -12.95
C ASP A 302 -2.14 19.39 -13.83
N VAL A 303 -2.03 18.08 -13.60
CA VAL A 303 -2.81 17.09 -14.35
C VAL A 303 -4.31 17.24 -14.11
N LEU A 304 -4.73 17.43 -12.86
CA LEU A 304 -6.15 17.63 -12.53
C LEU A 304 -6.70 18.91 -13.14
N TYR A 305 -5.93 19.99 -13.07
CA TYR A 305 -6.26 21.28 -13.67
C TYR A 305 -6.42 21.16 -15.19
N ASP A 306 -5.43 20.61 -15.89
CA ASP A 306 -5.42 20.52 -17.35
C ASP A 306 -6.55 19.62 -17.89
N ARG A 307 -6.88 18.55 -17.14
CA ARG A 307 -8.00 17.63 -17.42
C ARG A 307 -9.34 18.13 -16.90
N ARG A 308 -9.37 19.27 -16.19
CA ARG A 308 -10.56 19.88 -15.57
C ARG A 308 -11.29 18.94 -14.60
N VAL A 309 -10.53 18.09 -13.91
CA VAL A 309 -11.02 17.26 -12.80
C VAL A 309 -11.25 18.17 -11.60
N LYS A 310 -12.41 18.01 -10.94
CA LYS A 310 -12.72 18.84 -9.77
C LYS A 310 -11.90 18.35 -8.58
N LEU A 311 -11.18 19.25 -7.92
CA LEU A 311 -10.37 18.95 -6.75
C LEU A 311 -11.04 19.56 -5.52
N ILE A 312 -11.27 18.74 -4.50
CA ILE A 312 -11.63 19.19 -3.15
C ILE A 312 -10.48 18.74 -2.25
N LEU A 313 -9.88 19.65 -1.49
CA LEU A 313 -8.78 19.28 -0.61
C LEU A 313 -8.91 19.91 0.78
N SER A 314 -8.35 19.23 1.78
CA SER A 314 -8.07 19.83 3.08
C SER A 314 -6.58 20.09 3.21
N ALA A 315 -6.22 21.29 3.68
CA ALA A 315 -4.85 21.72 3.84
C ALA A 315 -4.63 22.30 5.24
N ALA A 316 -3.44 22.05 5.79
CA ALA A 316 -3.04 22.56 7.10
C ALA A 316 -2.83 24.08 7.12
N VAL A 317 -2.54 24.67 5.95
CA VAL A 317 -2.28 26.11 5.78
C VAL A 317 -2.87 26.58 4.43
N PRO A 318 -3.08 27.90 4.23
CA PRO A 318 -3.48 28.45 2.94
C PRO A 318 -2.52 28.05 1.80
N PRO A 319 -2.97 27.99 0.54
CA PRO A 319 -2.17 27.57 -0.61
C PRO A 319 -0.79 28.24 -0.72
N GLU A 320 -0.71 29.54 -0.43
CA GLU A 320 0.51 30.35 -0.47
C GLU A 320 1.57 29.88 0.52
N GLN A 321 1.13 29.27 1.62
CA GLN A 321 1.98 28.79 2.70
C GLN A 321 2.30 27.30 2.57
N LEU A 322 1.74 26.59 1.58
CA LEU A 322 1.95 25.16 1.41
C LEU A 322 3.40 24.82 1.08
N TYR A 323 4.15 25.67 0.39
CA TYR A 323 5.56 25.44 0.09
C TYR A 323 6.29 26.77 -0.16
N THR A 324 6.94 27.29 0.88
CA THR A 324 7.55 28.63 0.88
C THR A 324 9.08 28.63 0.76
N ALA A 325 9.70 27.45 0.77
CA ALA A 325 11.15 27.31 0.69
C ALA A 325 11.55 25.97 0.04
N GLY A 326 12.66 25.98 -0.70
CA GLY A 326 13.27 24.80 -1.31
C GLY A 326 13.32 24.88 -2.84
N PRO A 327 13.79 23.82 -3.53
CA PRO A 327 14.16 23.88 -4.95
C PRO A 327 13.05 24.32 -5.91
N LEU A 328 11.79 24.20 -5.47
CA LEU A 328 10.60 24.47 -6.26
C LEU A 328 9.91 25.79 -5.96
N VAL A 329 10.43 26.57 -5.04
CA VAL A 329 9.72 27.73 -4.49
C VAL A 329 9.39 28.77 -5.57
N HIS A 330 10.22 28.88 -6.62
CA HIS A 330 9.97 29.80 -7.73
C HIS A 330 8.90 29.29 -8.71
N GLU A 331 8.68 27.98 -8.79
CA GLU A 331 7.68 27.36 -9.66
C GLU A 331 6.34 27.15 -8.93
N PHE A 332 6.36 26.98 -7.61
CA PHE A 332 5.19 26.68 -6.79
C PHE A 332 4.06 27.73 -6.84
N PRO A 333 4.32 29.04 -7.03
CA PRO A 333 3.27 30.04 -7.25
C PRO A 333 2.32 29.69 -8.41
N ARG A 334 2.78 28.94 -9.43
CA ARG A 334 1.92 28.43 -10.50
C ARG A 334 0.91 27.40 -9.97
N THR A 335 1.34 26.52 -9.07
CA THR A 335 0.45 25.56 -8.39
C THR A 335 -0.57 26.31 -7.53
N VAL A 336 -0.15 27.34 -6.80
CA VAL A 336 -1.04 28.19 -5.99
C VAL A 336 -2.09 28.89 -6.85
N SER A 337 -1.68 29.51 -7.95
CA SER A 337 -2.59 30.16 -8.90
C SER A 337 -3.64 29.18 -9.45
N ARG A 338 -3.22 27.97 -9.84
CA ARG A 338 -4.13 26.90 -10.27
C ARG A 338 -5.11 26.50 -9.17
N LEU A 339 -4.64 26.33 -7.92
CA LEU A 339 -5.52 26.00 -6.79
C LEU A 339 -6.58 27.08 -6.55
N HIS A 340 -6.26 28.36 -6.71
CA HIS A 340 -7.24 29.46 -6.63
C HIS A 340 -8.22 29.45 -7.79
N GLU A 341 -7.73 29.29 -9.01
CA GLU A 341 -8.60 29.23 -10.18
C GLU A 341 -9.57 28.05 -10.10
N MET A 342 -9.11 26.89 -9.62
CA MET A 342 -9.93 25.69 -9.42
C MET A 342 -11.08 25.88 -8.43
N GLN A 343 -11.01 26.89 -7.56
CA GLN A 343 -12.10 27.26 -6.64
C GLN A 343 -13.14 28.19 -7.29
N SER A 344 -12.82 28.80 -8.44
CA SER A 344 -13.71 29.74 -9.11
C SER A 344 -14.96 29.04 -9.67
N ARG A 345 -16.11 29.72 -9.61
CA ARG A 345 -17.35 29.25 -10.26
C ARG A 345 -17.14 28.99 -11.75
N ALA A 346 -16.33 29.81 -12.41
CA ALA A 346 -15.99 29.65 -13.82
C ALA A 346 -15.31 28.31 -14.08
N PHE A 347 -14.26 27.96 -13.33
CA PHE A 347 -13.59 26.67 -13.48
C PHE A 347 -14.50 25.49 -13.11
N LEU A 348 -15.28 25.62 -12.02
CA LEU A 348 -16.21 24.58 -11.59
C LEU A 348 -17.30 24.29 -12.64
N ALA A 349 -17.72 25.30 -13.40
CA ALA A 349 -18.68 25.15 -14.50
C ALA A 349 -18.09 24.50 -15.77
N LEU A 350 -16.75 24.47 -15.93
CA LEU A 350 -16.13 23.86 -17.10
C LEU A 350 -16.38 22.34 -17.14
N ALA A 351 -16.80 21.86 -18.32
CA ALA A 351 -16.87 20.43 -18.60
C ALA A 351 -15.48 19.80 -18.57
N ARG A 352 -15.42 18.56 -18.07
CA ARG A 352 -14.20 17.76 -18.00
C ARG A 352 -13.57 17.62 -19.39
N ARG A 353 -12.25 17.79 -19.49
CA ARG A 353 -11.54 17.64 -20.75
C ARG A 353 -11.12 16.18 -20.92
N SER A 354 -11.82 15.45 -21.80
CA SER A 354 -11.32 14.18 -22.33
C SER A 354 -10.26 14.49 -23.38
N VAL A 355 -9.04 14.04 -23.14
CA VAL A 355 -8.02 13.98 -24.19
C VAL A 355 -7.90 12.51 -24.53
N ASP A 356 -8.22 12.18 -25.78
CA ASP A 356 -8.00 10.84 -26.32
C ASP A 356 -6.49 10.61 -26.40
N THR A 357 -5.99 9.63 -25.65
CA THR A 357 -4.58 9.25 -25.62
C THR A 357 -4.34 7.93 -26.35
N GLY A 358 -5.29 7.50 -27.21
CA GLY A 358 -5.03 6.47 -28.19
C GLY A 358 -3.89 6.93 -29.10
N LEU A 359 -2.73 6.30 -28.98
CA LEU A 359 -1.70 6.35 -30.02
C LEU A 359 -2.32 5.72 -31.27
N THR A 360 -2.52 6.52 -32.32
CA THR A 360 -2.57 6.01 -33.70
C THR A 360 -1.25 5.35 -34.06
#